data_AF-A0A3C1GKP0-F1
#
_entry.id   AF-A0A3C1GKP0-F1
#
_cell.length_a   1.000
_cell.length_b   1.000
_cell.length_c   1.000
_cell.angle_alpha   90.00
_cell.angle_beta   90.00
_cell.angle_gamma   90.00
#
_symmetry.space_group_name_H-M   'P 1'
#
loop_
_entity.id
_entity.type
_entity.pdbx_description
1 polymer ?
#
loop_
_entity_poly.entity_id
_entity_poly.type
_entity_poly.pdbx_seq_one_letter_code
_entity_poly.pdbx_strand_id
1 'polypeptide(L)'
;MLIRLRLEPRLLEEVVHLELRRRQEGGDASLFDEYHREADSLYKLAPEHRDGEFAALHRRLFRKVGFEGRITEALSAQRGELAELESLTCLRTLRPEDEGADLAAPVAPATSRAAVVRIRAARFLALDDLGRFLDHELVHVGDLLSAAFGHDPGSLTAISPHRRRLVQERYRAAWATCVDGRLSRHGRRPLAGRGEHREALHRCFPALSDLELDGLLDRLWNDERPTHARLLAVAVGRGPREPHQPGAPCPLCGFPTHDWTDVTDDAPIRAIHLDVPDWEPDHGLCERCFEMYELRSLTQA
;
A
#
# COMPACT_ATOMS: atom_id res chain seq x y z
N MET A 1 -22.28 7.43 -12.78
CA MET A 1 -21.60 6.40 -13.59
C MET A 1 -21.49 5.14 -12.74
N LEU A 2 -21.69 3.94 -13.30
CA LEU A 2 -21.54 2.69 -12.56
C LEU A 2 -20.12 2.17 -12.73
N ILE A 3 -19.37 2.01 -11.64
CA ILE A 3 -18.01 1.47 -11.66
C ILE A 3 -18.08 -0.03 -12.02
N ARG A 4 -17.38 -0.46 -13.08
CA ARG A 4 -17.37 -1.86 -13.49
C ARG A 4 -16.46 -2.68 -12.57
N LEU A 5 -17.06 -3.55 -11.75
CA LEU A 5 -16.31 -4.48 -10.88
C LEU A 5 -15.90 -5.74 -11.65
N ARG A 6 -14.60 -6.06 -11.65
CA ARG A 6 -14.03 -7.30 -12.17
C ARG A 6 -13.38 -8.07 -11.02
N LEU A 7 -13.61 -9.37 -10.94
CA LEU A 7 -13.03 -10.24 -9.90
C LEU A 7 -12.25 -11.35 -10.60
N GLU A 8 -11.01 -11.57 -10.19
CA GLU A 8 -10.20 -12.67 -10.71
C GLU A 8 -10.81 -14.03 -10.33
N PRO A 9 -10.96 -14.98 -11.26
CA PRO A 9 -11.50 -16.31 -10.96
C PRO A 9 -10.77 -17.04 -9.82
N ARG A 10 -9.43 -16.94 -9.77
CA ARG A 10 -8.60 -17.55 -8.72
C ARG A 10 -8.87 -16.96 -7.33
N LEU A 11 -9.18 -15.66 -7.25
CA LEU A 11 -9.59 -15.03 -5.99
C LEU A 11 -10.92 -15.62 -5.52
N LEU A 12 -11.89 -15.74 -6.43
CA LEU A 12 -13.23 -16.28 -6.12
C LEU A 12 -13.15 -17.72 -5.62
N GLU A 13 -12.40 -18.57 -6.33
CA GLU A 13 -12.16 -19.97 -5.96
C GLU A 13 -11.57 -20.08 -4.55
N GLU A 14 -10.45 -19.39 -4.29
CA GLU A 14 -9.76 -19.49 -3.00
C GLU A 14 -10.64 -18.98 -1.84
N VAL A 15 -11.36 -17.87 -2.03
CA VAL A 15 -12.28 -17.34 -1.03
C VAL A 15 -13.42 -18.32 -0.73
N VAL A 16 -14.03 -18.90 -1.76
CA VAL A 16 -15.09 -19.89 -1.59
C VAL A 16 -14.56 -21.11 -0.84
N HIS A 17 -13.41 -21.67 -1.23
CA HIS A 17 -12.84 -22.84 -0.53
C HIS A 17 -12.42 -22.55 0.92
N LEU A 18 -11.95 -21.34 1.22
CA LEU A 18 -11.68 -20.92 2.60
C LEU A 18 -12.97 -20.84 3.42
N GLU A 19 -14.04 -20.27 2.85
CA GLU A 19 -15.33 -20.18 3.53
C GLU A 19 -15.99 -21.55 3.73
N LEU A 20 -15.88 -22.46 2.75
CA LEU A 20 -16.33 -23.84 2.87
C LEU A 20 -15.70 -24.52 4.08
N ARG A 21 -14.36 -24.45 4.19
CA ARG A 21 -13.62 -25.03 5.31
C ARG A 21 -14.02 -24.39 6.64
N ARG A 22 -14.07 -23.05 6.71
CA ARG A 22 -14.44 -22.31 7.92
C ARG A 22 -15.83 -22.71 8.45
N ARG A 23 -16.84 -22.83 7.57
CA ARG A 23 -18.19 -23.24 7.97
C ARG A 23 -18.24 -24.69 8.43
N GLN A 24 -17.57 -25.58 7.70
CA GLN A 24 -17.52 -27.00 8.04
C GLN A 24 -16.84 -27.23 9.40
N GLU A 25 -15.72 -26.57 9.67
CA GLU A 25 -15.04 -26.57 10.98
C GLU A 25 -15.94 -25.99 12.08
N GLY A 26 -16.79 -25.01 11.74
CA GLY A 26 -17.83 -24.46 12.61
C GLY A 26 -19.11 -25.30 12.74
N GLY A 27 -19.19 -26.47 12.11
CA GLY A 27 -20.33 -27.39 12.17
C GLY A 27 -21.46 -27.13 11.16
N ASP A 28 -21.31 -26.15 10.26
CA ASP A 28 -22.25 -25.89 9.16
C ASP A 28 -21.74 -26.48 7.84
N ALA A 29 -22.27 -27.65 7.46
CA ALA A 29 -21.93 -28.31 6.21
C ALA A 29 -22.76 -27.85 5.00
N SER A 30 -23.73 -26.93 5.17
CA SER A 30 -24.71 -26.62 4.13
C SER A 30 -24.09 -26.11 2.82
N LEU A 31 -23.12 -25.20 2.91
CA LEU A 31 -22.41 -24.65 1.75
C LEU A 31 -21.48 -25.69 1.13
N PHE A 32 -20.89 -26.57 1.95
CA PHE A 32 -20.05 -27.68 1.50
C PHE A 32 -20.85 -28.70 0.69
N ASP A 33 -22.01 -29.11 1.19
CA ASP A 33 -22.90 -30.06 0.52
C ASP A 33 -23.45 -29.47 -0.79
N GLU A 34 -23.78 -28.17 -0.80
CA GLU A 34 -24.18 -27.46 -2.01
C GLU A 34 -23.06 -27.43 -3.05
N TYR A 35 -21.85 -27.03 -2.65
CA TYR A 35 -20.69 -27.00 -3.54
C TYR A 35 -20.44 -28.37 -4.17
N HIS A 36 -20.38 -29.45 -3.37
CA HIS A 36 -20.07 -30.79 -3.89
C HIS A 36 -21.17 -31.32 -4.82
N ARG A 37 -22.45 -31.12 -4.47
CA ARG A 37 -23.57 -31.53 -5.30
C ARG A 37 -23.48 -30.93 -6.71
N GLU A 38 -23.06 -29.67 -6.80
CA GLU A 38 -22.89 -28.98 -8.08
C GLU A 38 -21.58 -29.38 -8.76
N ALA A 39 -20.46 -29.39 -8.05
CA ALA A 39 -19.14 -29.75 -8.56
C ALA A 39 -19.08 -31.17 -9.15
N ASP A 40 -19.77 -32.14 -8.52
CA ASP A 40 -19.87 -33.52 -9.00
C ASP A 40 -20.48 -33.61 -10.40
N SER A 41 -21.40 -32.70 -10.73
CA SER A 41 -21.98 -32.63 -12.07
C SER A 41 -20.98 -32.07 -13.11
N LEU A 42 -20.11 -31.15 -12.69
CA LEU A 42 -19.12 -30.52 -13.55
C LEU A 42 -17.98 -31.48 -13.93
N TYR A 43 -17.60 -32.39 -13.04
CA TYR A 43 -16.62 -33.43 -13.36
C TYR A 43 -17.06 -34.39 -14.48
N LYS A 44 -18.35 -34.44 -14.80
CA LYS A 44 -18.89 -35.24 -15.92
C LYS A 44 -18.73 -34.55 -17.27
N LEU A 45 -18.43 -33.25 -17.30
CA LEU A 45 -18.19 -32.49 -18.52
C LEU A 45 -16.83 -32.84 -19.14
N ALA A 46 -16.67 -32.54 -20.43
CA ALA A 46 -15.37 -32.61 -21.09
C ALA A 46 -14.40 -31.57 -20.48
N PRO A 47 -13.11 -31.89 -20.28
CA PRO A 47 -12.14 -31.02 -19.59
C PRO A 47 -12.13 -29.55 -20.05
N GLU A 48 -12.22 -29.32 -21.35
CA GLU A 48 -12.20 -28.01 -21.98
C GLU A 48 -13.37 -27.08 -21.60
N HIS A 49 -14.49 -27.64 -21.09
CA HIS A 49 -15.65 -26.87 -20.64
C HIS A 49 -15.67 -26.69 -19.11
N ARG A 50 -14.86 -27.45 -18.36
CA ARG A 50 -14.91 -27.47 -16.89
C ARG A 50 -14.51 -26.14 -16.28
N ASP A 51 -13.43 -25.54 -16.76
CA ASP A 51 -12.85 -24.34 -16.15
C ASP A 51 -13.84 -23.16 -16.13
N GLY A 52 -14.59 -22.97 -17.22
CA GLY A 52 -15.61 -21.93 -17.32
C GLY A 52 -16.79 -22.18 -16.35
N GLU A 53 -17.25 -23.42 -16.25
CA GLU A 53 -18.37 -23.79 -15.36
C GLU A 53 -17.96 -23.72 -13.88
N PHE A 54 -16.75 -24.15 -13.53
CA PHE A 54 -16.22 -23.96 -12.17
C PHE A 54 -16.08 -22.47 -11.82
N ALA A 55 -15.61 -21.63 -12.75
CA ALA A 55 -15.57 -20.19 -12.53
C ALA A 55 -16.98 -19.60 -12.29
N ALA A 56 -18.00 -20.07 -13.02
CA ALA A 56 -19.39 -19.66 -12.83
C ALA A 56 -19.96 -20.11 -11.47
N LEU A 57 -19.68 -21.36 -11.06
CA LEU A 57 -20.02 -21.90 -9.73
C LEU A 57 -19.41 -21.04 -8.61
N HIS A 58 -18.10 -20.80 -8.66
CA HIS A 58 -17.42 -19.98 -7.65
C HIS A 58 -17.97 -18.55 -7.62
N ARG A 59 -18.23 -17.93 -8.78
CA ARG A 59 -18.84 -16.59 -8.85
C ARG A 59 -20.22 -16.55 -8.19
N ARG A 60 -21.06 -17.56 -8.43
CA ARG A 60 -22.40 -17.63 -7.84
C ARG A 60 -22.34 -17.80 -6.32
N LEU A 61 -21.50 -18.72 -5.82
CA LEU A 61 -21.35 -18.93 -4.37
C LEU A 61 -20.75 -17.71 -3.68
N PHE A 62 -19.74 -17.07 -4.28
CA PHE A 62 -19.14 -15.83 -3.77
C PHE A 62 -20.18 -14.71 -3.62
N ARG A 63 -21.08 -14.55 -4.59
CA ARG A 63 -22.23 -13.62 -4.48
C ARG A 63 -23.21 -14.03 -3.40
N LYS A 64 -23.59 -15.32 -3.37
CA LYS A 64 -24.56 -15.87 -2.42
C LYS A 64 -24.14 -15.63 -0.97
N VAL A 65 -22.85 -15.80 -0.67
CA VAL A 65 -22.30 -15.57 0.68
C VAL A 65 -22.26 -14.08 1.04
N GLY A 66 -22.31 -13.18 0.04
CA GLY A 66 -22.33 -11.72 0.25
C GLY A 66 -20.98 -11.03 0.05
N PHE A 67 -19.94 -11.75 -0.37
CA PHE A 67 -18.60 -11.19 -0.57
C PHE A 67 -18.56 -10.10 -1.65
N GLU A 68 -19.28 -10.30 -2.76
CA GLU A 68 -19.41 -9.26 -3.80
C GLU A 68 -20.15 -8.03 -3.27
N GLY A 69 -21.18 -8.25 -2.44
CA GLY A 69 -21.96 -7.18 -1.81
C GLY A 69 -21.09 -6.25 -0.97
N ARG A 70 -20.14 -6.79 -0.19
CA ARG A 70 -19.22 -5.97 0.61
C ARG A 70 -18.34 -5.06 -0.25
N ILE A 71 -17.87 -5.53 -1.39
CA ILE A 71 -17.07 -4.72 -2.33
C ILE A 71 -17.93 -3.62 -2.95
N THR A 72 -19.14 -3.97 -3.40
CA THR A 72 -20.08 -3.01 -3.99
C THR A 72 -20.52 -1.94 -3.00
N GLU A 73 -20.67 -2.28 -1.73
CA GLU A 73 -20.98 -1.34 -0.66
C GLU A 73 -19.85 -0.31 -0.48
N ALA A 74 -18.60 -0.74 -0.39
CA ALA A 74 -17.44 0.15 -0.28
C ALA A 74 -17.35 1.13 -1.47
N LEU A 75 -17.51 0.62 -2.69
CA LEU A 75 -17.56 1.45 -3.92
C LEU A 75 -18.70 2.47 -3.88
N SER A 76 -19.89 2.05 -3.47
CA SER A 76 -21.08 2.91 -3.42
C SER A 76 -20.94 4.02 -2.38
N ALA A 77 -20.33 3.68 -1.24
CA ALA A 77 -20.13 4.59 -0.14
C ALA A 77 -19.12 5.70 -0.49
N GLN A 78 -18.20 5.47 -1.43
CA GLN A 78 -17.17 6.43 -1.84
C GLN A 78 -17.33 6.96 -3.28
N ARG A 79 -18.53 6.82 -3.86
CA ARG A 79 -18.80 7.17 -5.27
C ARG A 79 -18.40 8.60 -5.67
N GLY A 80 -18.38 9.54 -4.71
CA GLY A 80 -18.04 10.94 -4.95
C GLY A 80 -16.55 11.10 -5.27
N GLU A 81 -15.69 10.52 -4.43
CA GLU A 81 -14.23 10.51 -4.62
C GLU A 81 -13.81 9.65 -5.82
N LEU A 82 -14.60 8.63 -6.13
CA LEU A 82 -14.35 7.69 -7.23
C LEU A 82 -15.08 8.07 -8.53
N ALA A 83 -15.52 9.32 -8.70
CA ALA A 83 -16.36 9.72 -9.83
C ALA A 83 -15.71 9.48 -11.20
N GLU A 84 -14.37 9.57 -11.27
CA GLU A 84 -13.59 9.33 -12.49
C GLU A 84 -13.22 7.86 -12.71
N LEU A 85 -13.50 6.98 -11.74
CA LEU A 85 -13.16 5.56 -11.84
C LEU A 85 -14.17 4.83 -12.74
N GLU A 86 -13.67 4.21 -13.82
CA GLU A 86 -14.47 3.44 -14.77
C GLU A 86 -14.57 1.96 -14.36
N SER A 87 -13.49 1.40 -13.82
CA SER A 87 -13.48 0.00 -13.40
C SER A 87 -12.55 -0.27 -12.23
N LEU A 88 -12.95 -1.23 -11.40
CA LEU A 88 -12.12 -1.78 -10.33
C LEU A 88 -11.91 -3.27 -10.59
N THR A 89 -10.66 -3.72 -10.57
CA THR A 89 -10.32 -5.14 -10.67
C THR A 89 -9.75 -5.63 -9.35
N CYS A 90 -10.41 -6.61 -8.72
CA CYS A 90 -9.87 -7.27 -7.53
C CYS A 90 -9.06 -8.51 -7.96
N LEU A 91 -7.79 -8.51 -7.61
CA LEU A 91 -6.84 -9.59 -7.87
C LEU A 91 -6.47 -10.29 -6.57
N ARG A 92 -6.17 -11.57 -6.67
CA ARG A 92 -5.63 -12.35 -5.57
C ARG A 92 -4.17 -11.97 -5.32
N THR A 93 -3.80 -11.89 -4.05
CA THR A 93 -2.40 -11.96 -3.63
C THR A 93 -2.23 -12.97 -2.51
N LEU A 94 -1.02 -13.51 -2.40
CA LEU A 94 -0.63 -14.45 -1.34
C LEU A 94 0.07 -13.75 -0.17
N ARG A 95 0.75 -12.63 -0.45
CA ARG A 95 1.65 -11.96 0.49
C ARG A 95 0.98 -10.72 1.07
N PRO A 96 1.03 -10.49 2.39
CA PRO A 96 0.48 -9.29 3.02
C PRO A 96 1.07 -7.99 2.45
N GLU A 97 2.35 -7.96 2.14
CA GLU A 97 3.06 -6.80 1.59
C GLU A 97 2.65 -6.42 0.16
N ASP A 98 2.00 -7.34 -0.55
CA ASP A 98 1.48 -7.13 -1.90
C ASP A 98 0.00 -6.69 -1.89
N GLU A 99 -0.64 -6.59 -0.71
CA GLU A 99 -1.98 -6.04 -0.58
C GLU A 99 -1.97 -4.52 -0.77
N GLY A 100 -3.03 -4.02 -1.40
CA GLY A 100 -3.23 -2.58 -1.61
C GLY A 100 -3.84 -2.28 -2.96
N ALA A 101 -4.12 -1.00 -3.21
CA ALA A 101 -4.63 -0.51 -4.47
C ALA A 101 -3.65 0.37 -5.24
N ASP A 102 -3.77 0.32 -6.56
CA ASP A 102 -3.06 1.21 -7.47
C ASP A 102 -3.90 1.43 -8.74
N LEU A 103 -3.53 2.44 -9.53
CA LEU A 103 -4.07 2.59 -10.88
C LEU A 103 -3.56 1.43 -11.76
N ALA A 104 -4.44 0.90 -12.60
CA ALA A 104 -4.03 -0.05 -13.62
C ALA A 104 -3.05 0.64 -14.58
N ALA A 105 -2.05 -0.08 -15.08
CA ALA A 105 -1.14 0.48 -16.07
C ALA A 105 -1.93 1.03 -17.27
N PRO A 106 -1.65 2.26 -17.72
CA PRO A 106 -2.34 2.84 -18.85
C PRO A 106 -2.09 1.99 -20.10
N VAL A 107 -3.16 1.64 -20.81
CA VAL A 107 -3.04 1.19 -22.20
C VAL A 107 -2.89 2.48 -23.01
N ALA A 108 -1.66 2.74 -23.46
CA ALA A 108 -1.31 3.99 -24.14
C ALA A 108 -2.33 4.38 -25.23
N PRO A 109 -2.64 5.69 -25.41
CA PRO A 109 -2.06 6.87 -24.76
C PRO A 109 -2.95 7.49 -23.66
N ALA A 110 -3.89 6.75 -23.09
CA ALA A 110 -4.86 7.31 -22.14
C ALA A 110 -4.39 7.21 -20.67
N THR A 111 -4.73 8.20 -19.84
CA THR A 111 -4.72 8.07 -18.38
C THR A 111 -5.64 6.92 -17.96
N SER A 112 -5.14 6.02 -17.12
CA SER A 112 -5.93 4.88 -16.67
C SER A 112 -7.00 5.33 -15.68
N ARG A 113 -8.27 5.20 -16.08
CA ARG A 113 -9.43 5.31 -15.19
C ARG A 113 -9.83 3.95 -14.61
N ALA A 114 -8.89 3.01 -14.60
CA ALA A 114 -9.08 1.70 -14.00
C ALA A 114 -8.15 1.56 -12.81
N ALA A 115 -8.63 0.94 -11.75
CA ALA A 115 -7.84 0.62 -10.57
C ALA A 115 -7.78 -0.90 -10.36
N VAL A 116 -6.74 -1.33 -9.68
CA VAL A 116 -6.53 -2.70 -9.25
C VAL A 116 -6.39 -2.70 -7.74
N VAL A 117 -7.15 -3.56 -7.05
CA VAL A 117 -6.92 -3.85 -5.62
C VAL A 117 -6.46 -5.30 -5.52
N ARG A 118 -5.30 -5.51 -4.88
CA ARG A 118 -4.79 -6.85 -4.54
C ARG A 118 -5.22 -7.21 -3.13
N ILE A 119 -5.88 -8.36 -2.98
CA ILE A 119 -6.51 -8.80 -1.73
C ILE A 119 -6.11 -10.24 -1.44
N ARG A 120 -5.70 -10.53 -0.21
CA ARG A 120 -5.58 -11.91 0.27
C ARG A 120 -6.98 -12.49 0.51
N ALA A 121 -7.20 -13.71 0.04
CA ALA A 121 -8.49 -14.39 0.18
C ALA A 121 -8.95 -14.49 1.64
N ALA A 122 -8.03 -14.62 2.59
CA ALA A 122 -8.31 -14.66 4.03
C ALA A 122 -9.06 -13.42 4.56
N ARG A 123 -8.93 -12.24 3.94
CA ARG A 123 -9.68 -11.04 4.38
C ARG A 123 -11.19 -11.21 4.27
N PHE A 124 -11.66 -12.02 3.33
CA PHE A 124 -13.08 -12.27 3.14
C PHE A 124 -13.72 -13.04 4.30
N LEU A 125 -12.92 -13.70 5.15
CA LEU A 125 -13.43 -14.39 6.34
C LEU A 125 -13.79 -13.41 7.48
N ALA A 126 -13.37 -12.15 7.40
CA ALA A 126 -13.69 -11.08 8.33
C ALA A 126 -14.18 -9.84 7.56
N LEU A 127 -15.48 -9.80 7.25
CA LEU A 127 -16.07 -8.79 6.35
C LEU A 127 -15.92 -7.34 6.84
N ASP A 128 -15.89 -7.14 8.15
CA ASP A 128 -15.63 -5.82 8.73
C ASP A 128 -14.20 -5.36 8.42
N ASP A 129 -13.22 -6.26 8.54
CA ASP A 129 -11.81 -5.97 8.25
C ASP A 129 -11.55 -5.80 6.76
N LEU A 130 -12.17 -6.62 5.91
CA LEU A 130 -12.21 -6.39 4.47
C LEU A 130 -12.80 -5.02 4.15
N GLY A 131 -13.84 -4.65 4.88
CA GLY A 131 -14.49 -3.38 4.76
C GLY A 131 -13.60 -2.18 5.04
N ARG A 132 -12.90 -2.20 6.17
CA ARG A 132 -11.94 -1.16 6.55
C ARG A 132 -10.79 -1.07 5.55
N PHE A 133 -10.29 -2.22 5.09
CA PHE A 133 -9.27 -2.29 4.07
C PHE A 133 -9.73 -1.66 2.75
N LEU A 134 -10.89 -2.06 2.22
CA LEU A 134 -11.43 -1.46 1.00
C LEU A 134 -11.69 0.03 1.18
N ASP A 135 -12.17 0.44 2.35
CA ASP A 135 -12.42 1.86 2.60
C ASP A 135 -11.12 2.67 2.54
N HIS A 136 -10.03 2.16 3.10
CA HIS A 136 -8.70 2.75 3.05
C HIS A 136 -8.14 2.80 1.63
N GLU A 137 -8.12 1.67 0.93
CA GLU A 137 -7.55 1.56 -0.40
C GLU A 137 -8.30 2.40 -1.45
N LEU A 138 -9.62 2.53 -1.33
CA LEU A 138 -10.40 3.35 -2.25
C LEU A 138 -10.14 4.85 -2.09
N VAL A 139 -9.79 5.32 -0.90
CA VAL A 139 -9.35 6.71 -0.71
C VAL A 139 -8.00 6.94 -1.41
N HIS A 140 -7.06 5.98 -1.34
CA HIS A 140 -5.82 6.03 -2.11
C HIS A 140 -6.09 6.13 -3.62
N VAL A 141 -7.02 5.33 -4.14
CA VAL A 141 -7.43 5.41 -5.55
C VAL A 141 -8.02 6.77 -5.89
N GLY A 142 -8.89 7.32 -5.03
CA GLY A 142 -9.48 8.66 -5.22
C GLY A 142 -8.42 9.75 -5.30
N ASP A 143 -7.43 9.71 -4.41
CA ASP A 143 -6.29 10.62 -4.46
C ASP A 143 -5.51 10.49 -5.78
N LEU A 144 -5.19 9.26 -6.23
CA LEU A 144 -4.45 9.04 -7.48
C LEU A 144 -5.19 9.54 -8.73
N LEU A 145 -6.54 9.51 -8.72
CA LEU A 145 -7.38 10.05 -9.79
C LEU A 145 -7.51 11.57 -9.73
N SER A 146 -7.31 12.18 -8.56
CA SER A 146 -7.54 13.60 -8.34
C SER A 146 -6.41 14.45 -8.92
N ALA A 147 -6.77 15.34 -9.85
CA ALA A 147 -5.84 16.36 -10.35
C ALA A 147 -5.29 17.27 -9.23
N ALA A 148 -6.06 17.50 -8.17
CA ALA A 148 -5.63 18.30 -7.01
C ALA A 148 -4.58 17.59 -6.15
N PHE A 149 -4.57 16.25 -6.14
CA PHE A 149 -3.52 15.47 -5.49
C PHE A 149 -2.20 15.59 -6.26
N GLY A 150 -2.28 15.61 -7.59
CA GLY A 150 -1.13 15.86 -8.47
C GLY A 150 -0.10 14.73 -8.46
N HIS A 151 -0.56 13.48 -8.53
CA HIS A 151 0.33 12.32 -8.60
C HIS A 151 1.27 12.38 -9.81
N ASP A 152 2.57 12.22 -9.57
CA ASP A 152 3.58 12.12 -10.61
C ASP A 152 4.30 10.76 -10.49
N PRO A 153 4.04 9.80 -11.41
CA PRO A 153 4.73 8.51 -11.43
C PRO A 153 6.26 8.62 -11.57
N GLY A 154 6.75 9.72 -12.14
CA GLY A 154 8.17 9.98 -12.36
C GLY A 154 8.93 10.45 -11.12
N SER A 155 8.23 10.94 -10.08
CA SER A 155 8.83 11.61 -8.93
C SER A 155 9.84 10.76 -8.16
N LEU A 156 9.66 9.44 -8.11
CA LEU A 156 10.61 8.53 -7.46
C LEU A 156 11.86 8.22 -8.30
N THR A 157 11.85 8.56 -9.59
CA THR A 157 13.00 8.37 -10.50
C THR A 157 14.11 9.37 -10.18
N ALA A 158 13.75 10.59 -9.74
CA ALA A 158 14.70 11.60 -9.27
C ALA A 158 15.37 11.20 -7.94
N ILE A 159 14.78 10.27 -7.19
CA ILE A 159 15.37 9.75 -5.95
C ILE A 159 16.41 8.69 -6.28
N SER A 160 17.60 8.86 -5.72
CA SER A 160 18.73 7.94 -5.87
C SER A 160 18.32 6.50 -5.49
N PRO A 161 18.70 5.47 -6.28
CA PRO A 161 18.23 4.10 -6.10
C PRO A 161 18.38 3.53 -4.69
N HIS A 162 19.47 3.87 -3.98
CA HIS A 162 19.73 3.41 -2.61
C HIS A 162 18.81 4.03 -1.56
N ARG A 163 18.26 5.23 -1.81
CA ARG A 163 17.31 5.90 -0.91
C ARG A 163 15.87 5.58 -1.22
N ARG A 164 15.60 5.10 -2.45
CA ARG A 164 14.25 4.93 -2.99
C ARG A 164 13.36 4.09 -2.08
N ARG A 165 13.90 3.01 -1.49
CA ARG A 165 13.17 2.16 -0.56
C ARG A 165 12.71 2.94 0.69
N LEU A 166 13.63 3.62 1.37
CA LEU A 166 13.33 4.40 2.58
C LEU A 166 12.29 5.49 2.30
N VAL A 167 12.47 6.22 1.19
CA VAL A 167 11.52 7.28 0.78
C VAL A 167 10.14 6.68 0.47
N GLN A 168 10.07 5.54 -0.20
CA GLN A 168 8.80 4.85 -0.46
C GLN A 168 8.09 4.41 0.83
N GLU A 169 8.83 3.85 1.80
CA GLU A 169 8.28 3.43 3.09
C GLU A 169 7.73 4.64 3.87
N ARG A 170 8.49 5.74 3.95
CA ARG A 170 8.07 7.00 4.58
C ARG A 170 6.84 7.61 3.90
N TYR A 171 6.84 7.64 2.56
CA TYR A 171 5.73 8.16 1.77
C TYR A 171 4.45 7.37 2.03
N ARG A 172 4.53 6.03 2.03
CA ARG A 172 3.39 5.15 2.33
C ARG A 172 2.86 5.39 3.74
N ALA A 173 3.72 5.46 4.75
CA ALA A 173 3.31 5.71 6.13
C ALA A 173 2.62 7.08 6.28
N ALA A 174 3.20 8.13 5.69
CA ALA A 174 2.62 9.47 5.74
C ALA A 174 1.26 9.53 5.03
N TRP A 175 1.15 8.93 3.85
CA TRP A 175 -0.09 8.92 3.08
C TRP A 175 -1.19 8.11 3.75
N ALA A 176 -0.87 6.91 4.27
CA ALA A 176 -1.81 6.08 5.02
C ALA A 176 -2.34 6.80 6.26
N THR A 177 -1.49 7.58 6.94
CA THR A 177 -1.89 8.42 8.09
C THR A 177 -2.96 9.45 7.67
N CYS A 178 -2.78 10.13 6.53
CA CYS A 178 -3.77 11.08 6.02
C CYS A 178 -5.08 10.38 5.63
N VAL A 179 -4.99 9.21 4.98
CA VAL A 179 -6.16 8.41 4.58
C VAL A 179 -7.01 8.01 5.79
N ASP A 180 -6.40 7.36 6.77
CA ASP A 180 -7.13 6.89 7.96
C ASP A 180 -7.63 8.04 8.82
N GLY A 181 -6.90 9.16 8.86
CA GLY A 181 -7.38 10.41 9.46
C GLY A 181 -8.66 10.94 8.80
N ARG A 182 -8.72 10.95 7.47
CA ARG A 182 -9.93 11.34 6.72
C ARG A 182 -11.09 10.39 6.95
N LEU A 183 -10.85 9.08 6.88
CA LEU A 183 -11.88 8.07 7.19
C LEU A 183 -12.48 8.31 8.57
N SER A 184 -11.62 8.51 9.59
CA SER A 184 -12.04 8.79 10.96
C SER A 184 -12.91 10.06 11.06
N ARG A 185 -12.51 11.17 10.40
CA ARG A 185 -13.31 12.41 10.37
C ARG A 185 -14.65 12.25 9.65
N HIS A 186 -14.72 11.37 8.65
CA HIS A 186 -15.98 11.04 7.96
C HIS A 186 -16.82 9.98 8.69
N GLY A 187 -16.50 9.67 9.96
CA GLY A 187 -17.26 8.72 10.78
C GLY A 187 -17.08 7.26 10.37
N ARG A 188 -16.06 6.95 9.55
CA ARG A 188 -15.70 5.58 9.17
C ARG A 188 -14.61 5.06 10.09
N ARG A 189 -14.62 3.75 10.31
CA ARG A 189 -13.58 3.10 11.09
C ARG A 189 -12.32 2.95 10.22
N PRO A 190 -11.18 3.55 10.60
CA PRO A 190 -9.95 3.46 9.82
C PRO A 190 -9.37 2.05 9.81
N LEU A 191 -8.49 1.78 8.85
CA LEU A 191 -7.77 0.50 8.77
C LEU A 191 -6.83 0.36 9.97
N ALA A 192 -6.04 1.40 10.23
CA ALA A 192 -5.18 1.51 11.41
C ALA A 192 -5.57 2.74 12.26
N GLY A 193 -5.55 2.58 13.57
CA GLY A 193 -5.81 3.65 14.52
C GLY A 193 -4.67 4.65 14.60
N ARG A 194 -4.94 5.80 15.21
CA ARG A 194 -3.95 6.88 15.39
C ARG A 194 -2.68 6.43 16.13
N GLY A 195 -2.80 5.53 17.10
CA GLY A 195 -1.64 4.95 17.80
C GLY A 195 -0.79 4.05 16.90
N GLU A 196 -1.42 3.22 16.06
CA GLU A 196 -0.69 2.37 15.11
C GLU A 196 0.06 3.20 14.06
N HIS A 197 -0.55 4.30 13.60
CA HIS A 197 0.13 5.28 12.74
C HIS A 197 1.29 5.99 13.43
N ARG A 198 1.16 6.32 14.72
CA ARG A 198 2.29 6.85 15.51
C ARG A 198 3.48 5.89 15.48
N GLU A 199 3.25 4.61 15.77
CA GLU A 199 4.31 3.60 15.76
C GLU A 199 4.91 3.40 14.37
N ALA A 200 4.08 3.41 13.32
CA ALA A 200 4.55 3.34 11.94
C ALA A 200 5.44 4.53 11.57
N LEU A 201 5.02 5.75 11.91
CA LEU A 201 5.81 6.96 11.71
C LEU A 201 7.11 6.93 12.53
N HIS A 202 7.07 6.45 13.78
CA HIS A 202 8.28 6.29 14.59
C HIS A 202 9.29 5.36 13.89
N ARG A 203 8.85 4.23 13.34
CA ARG A 203 9.75 3.33 12.58
C ARG A 203 10.31 3.98 11.32
N CYS A 204 9.52 4.79 10.62
CA CYS A 204 9.93 5.46 9.39
C CYS A 204 10.83 6.69 9.64
N PHE A 205 10.70 7.31 10.80
CA PHE A 205 11.39 8.52 11.23
C PHE A 205 11.95 8.35 12.66
N PRO A 206 12.84 7.38 12.90
CA PRO A 206 13.34 7.02 14.25
C PRO A 206 14.02 8.18 14.96
N ALA A 207 14.53 9.07 14.13
CA ALA A 207 15.24 10.28 14.42
C ALA A 207 14.33 11.39 15.02
N LEU A 208 12.99 11.37 14.83
CA LEU A 208 12.11 12.39 15.44
C LEU A 208 11.99 12.20 16.95
N SER A 209 12.10 13.29 17.72
CA SER A 209 11.69 13.29 19.13
C SER A 209 10.19 13.01 19.24
N ASP A 210 9.74 12.55 20.42
CA ASP A 210 8.31 12.32 20.67
C ASP A 210 7.46 13.55 20.29
N LEU A 211 7.87 14.75 20.72
CA LEU A 211 7.14 15.99 20.41
C LEU A 211 7.03 16.26 18.90
N GLU A 212 8.11 16.03 18.14
CA GLU A 212 8.10 16.21 16.68
C GLU A 212 7.26 15.15 15.98
N LEU A 213 7.29 13.91 16.48
CA LEU A 213 6.49 12.80 16.00
C LEU A 213 4.99 13.03 16.25
N ASP A 214 4.61 13.47 17.45
CA ASP A 214 3.25 13.91 17.77
C ASP A 214 2.80 15.02 16.81
N GLY A 215 3.64 16.04 16.63
CA GLY A 215 3.34 17.15 15.72
C GLY A 215 3.20 16.72 14.26
N LEU A 216 4.03 15.78 13.78
CA LEU A 216 3.91 15.21 12.44
C LEU A 216 2.61 14.41 12.29
N LEU A 217 2.32 13.54 13.25
CA LEU A 217 1.10 12.75 13.28
C LEU A 217 -0.14 13.64 13.32
N ASP A 218 -0.15 14.70 14.13
CA ASP A 218 -1.25 15.67 14.17
C ASP A 218 -1.49 16.34 12.83
N ARG A 219 -0.42 16.82 12.18
CA ARG A 219 -0.53 17.47 10.87
C ARG A 219 -1.06 16.50 9.82
N LEU A 220 -0.46 15.31 9.69
CA LEU A 220 -0.85 14.32 8.69
C LEU A 220 -2.26 13.79 8.93
N TRP A 221 -2.56 13.40 10.17
CA TRP A 221 -3.86 12.87 10.53
C TRP A 221 -4.97 13.85 10.20
N ASN A 222 -4.76 15.16 10.45
CA ASN A 222 -5.77 16.20 10.21
C ASN A 222 -5.74 16.78 8.78
N ASP A 223 -4.83 16.33 7.91
CA ASP A 223 -4.78 16.79 6.52
C ASP A 223 -5.94 16.19 5.72
N GLU A 224 -6.85 17.04 5.23
CA GLU A 224 -8.00 16.62 4.41
C GLU A 224 -7.67 16.50 2.93
N ARG A 225 -6.66 17.23 2.46
CA ARG A 225 -6.30 17.29 1.04
C ARG A 225 -4.78 17.29 0.92
N PRO A 226 -4.13 16.16 1.27
CA PRO A 226 -2.70 16.05 1.03
C PRO A 226 -2.45 16.17 -0.47
N THR A 227 -1.30 16.73 -0.84
CA THR A 227 -0.82 16.67 -2.23
C THR A 227 0.34 15.70 -2.31
N HIS A 228 0.53 15.09 -3.48
CA HIS A 228 1.66 14.22 -3.76
C HIS A 228 2.99 14.90 -3.42
N ALA A 229 3.18 16.15 -3.84
CA ALA A 229 4.37 16.93 -3.57
C ALA A 229 4.63 17.15 -2.06
N ARG A 230 3.58 17.42 -1.27
CA ARG A 230 3.72 17.60 0.19
C ARG A 230 4.07 16.30 0.90
N LEU A 231 3.41 15.20 0.52
CA LEU A 231 3.72 13.86 1.07
C LEU A 231 5.14 13.43 0.70
N LEU A 232 5.57 13.69 -0.54
CA LEU A 232 6.93 13.43 -0.99
C LEU A 232 7.95 14.29 -0.23
N ALA A 233 7.65 15.57 0.01
CA ALA A 233 8.50 16.43 0.83
C ALA A 233 8.65 15.90 2.27
N VAL A 234 7.58 15.40 2.88
CA VAL A 234 7.64 14.71 4.18
C VAL A 234 8.51 13.45 4.10
N ALA A 235 8.36 12.67 3.03
CA ALA A 235 9.08 11.41 2.87
C ALA A 235 10.59 11.58 2.59
N VAL A 236 10.95 12.59 1.81
CA VAL A 236 12.33 12.98 1.52
C VAL A 236 12.95 13.72 2.70
N GLY A 237 12.12 14.47 3.44
CA GLY A 237 12.47 15.21 4.63
C GLY A 237 13.12 14.34 5.70
N ARG A 238 13.90 15.00 6.54
CA ARG A 238 14.66 14.38 7.63
C ARG A 238 13.76 13.76 8.70
N GLY A 239 14.32 12.77 9.38
CA GLY A 239 14.19 12.68 10.83
C GLY A 239 15.50 13.23 11.48
N PRO A 240 15.45 13.85 12.67
CA PRO A 240 16.61 14.43 13.37
C PRO A 240 17.55 13.47 14.12
N ARG A 241 18.85 13.80 14.22
CA ARG A 241 19.92 13.10 14.99
C ARG A 241 19.54 11.85 15.81
N GLU A 242 19.95 10.68 15.34
CA GLU A 242 20.34 9.59 16.25
C GLU A 242 21.88 9.53 16.34
N PRO A 243 22.46 9.34 17.54
CA PRO A 243 23.88 9.05 17.66
C PRO A 243 24.20 7.72 16.96
N HIS A 244 25.45 7.59 16.47
CA HIS A 244 25.96 6.36 15.82
C HIS A 244 25.94 5.15 16.78
N GLN A 245 24.79 4.54 16.94
CA GLN A 245 24.66 3.30 17.69
C GLN A 245 24.85 2.12 16.73
N PRO A 246 25.65 1.10 17.09
CA PRO A 246 25.72 -0.11 16.31
C PRO A 246 24.33 -0.74 16.15
N GLY A 247 23.95 -1.02 14.91
CA GLY A 247 22.63 -1.55 14.56
C GLY A 247 21.56 -0.49 14.25
N ALA A 248 21.83 0.80 14.45
CA ALA A 248 20.90 1.86 14.05
C ALA A 248 20.82 1.99 12.51
N PRO A 249 19.67 2.41 11.95
CA PRO A 249 19.50 2.55 10.51
C PRO A 249 20.31 3.73 9.97
N CYS A 250 21.07 3.51 8.90
CA CYS A 250 21.80 4.56 8.20
C CYS A 250 20.84 5.67 7.71
N PRO A 251 21.12 6.97 7.94
CA PRO A 251 20.21 8.07 7.60
C PRO A 251 20.01 8.24 6.09
N LEU A 252 20.90 7.67 5.28
CA LEU A 252 20.84 7.77 3.82
C LEU A 252 19.98 6.64 3.22
N CYS A 253 20.27 5.37 3.56
CA CYS A 253 19.63 4.20 2.96
C CYS A 253 18.59 3.49 3.83
N GLY A 254 18.57 3.76 5.15
CA GLY A 254 17.67 3.13 6.12
C GLY A 254 18.06 1.72 6.56
N PHE A 255 19.18 1.16 6.08
CA PHE A 255 19.64 -0.17 6.50
C PHE A 255 20.32 -0.11 7.88
N PRO A 256 20.07 -1.08 8.79
CA PRO A 256 20.82 -1.24 10.02
C PRO A 256 22.33 -1.36 9.72
N THR A 257 23.15 -0.56 10.40
CA THR A 257 24.61 -0.60 10.22
C THR A 257 25.34 -0.67 11.55
N HIS A 258 26.37 -1.51 11.62
CA HIS A 258 27.32 -1.51 12.74
C HIS A 258 28.61 -0.78 12.33
N ASP A 259 28.85 -0.66 11.03
CA ASP A 259 30.04 -0.07 10.43
C ASP A 259 29.72 1.36 9.98
N TRP A 260 29.97 2.32 10.87
CA TRP A 260 29.77 3.75 10.62
C TRP A 260 31.05 4.37 10.06
N THR A 261 30.90 5.20 9.03
CA THR A 261 32.02 5.90 8.38
C THR A 261 31.96 7.39 8.70
N ASP A 262 33.09 7.93 9.15
CA ASP A 262 33.29 9.36 9.28
C ASP A 262 33.71 9.95 7.93
N VAL A 263 32.96 10.93 7.44
CA VAL A 263 33.24 11.60 6.16
C VAL A 263 33.90 12.93 6.42
N THR A 264 35.18 13.03 6.08
CA THR A 264 35.95 14.28 6.21
C THR A 264 36.18 14.97 4.87
N ASP A 265 35.99 14.28 3.76
CA ASP A 265 36.34 14.77 2.43
C ASP A 265 35.20 15.58 1.80
N ASP A 266 35.52 16.78 1.30
CA ASP A 266 34.52 17.71 0.74
C ASP A 266 33.79 17.17 -0.50
N ALA A 267 34.44 16.33 -1.31
CA ALA A 267 33.86 15.86 -2.57
C ALA A 267 32.67 14.89 -2.34
N PRO A 268 32.81 13.82 -1.53
CA PRO A 268 31.68 13.02 -1.07
C PRO A 268 30.60 13.85 -0.36
N ILE A 269 30.97 14.78 0.51
CA ILE A 269 30.01 15.66 1.23
C ILE A 269 29.14 16.43 0.25
N ARG A 270 29.74 17.09 -0.76
CA ARG A 270 28.99 17.80 -1.80
C ARG A 270 28.06 16.86 -2.58
N ALA A 271 28.51 15.67 -2.94
CA ALA A 271 27.69 14.69 -3.65
C ALA A 271 26.49 14.22 -2.80
N ILE A 272 26.68 14.09 -1.48
CA ILE A 272 25.60 13.78 -0.54
C ILE A 272 24.61 14.94 -0.46
N HIS A 273 25.08 16.19 -0.33
CA HIS A 273 24.24 17.38 -0.25
C HIS A 273 23.37 17.60 -1.48
N LEU A 274 23.80 17.15 -2.67
CA LEU A 274 22.95 17.20 -3.86
C LEU A 274 21.68 16.34 -3.73
N ASP A 275 21.78 15.21 -3.02
CA ASP A 275 20.64 14.31 -2.79
C ASP A 275 19.93 14.60 -1.47
N VAL A 276 20.68 15.06 -0.47
CA VAL A 276 20.27 15.22 0.94
C VAL A 276 20.85 16.55 1.45
N PRO A 277 20.29 17.71 1.05
CA PRO A 277 20.88 19.03 1.34
C PRO A 277 21.11 19.28 2.82
N ASP A 278 20.25 18.73 3.66
CA ASP A 278 20.35 18.94 5.10
C ASP A 278 21.31 17.96 5.79
N TRP A 279 21.88 16.95 5.11
CA TRP A 279 22.83 15.98 5.73
C TRP A 279 24.07 16.72 6.28
N GLU A 280 24.62 16.30 7.41
CA GLU A 280 25.89 16.84 7.92
C GLU A 280 26.79 15.66 8.28
N PRO A 281 28.13 15.83 8.26
CA PRO A 281 29.07 14.76 8.57
C PRO A 281 28.80 14.01 9.89
N ASP A 282 28.31 14.72 10.91
CA ASP A 282 27.99 14.16 12.23
C ASP A 282 26.73 13.28 12.27
N HIS A 283 25.96 13.22 11.17
CA HIS A 283 24.89 12.23 11.01
C HIS A 283 25.45 10.87 10.59
N GLY A 284 26.67 10.85 10.05
CA GLY A 284 27.34 9.65 9.60
C GLY A 284 26.56 8.96 8.47
N LEU A 285 27.13 7.85 8.02
CA LEU A 285 26.54 6.95 7.03
C LEU A 285 27.21 5.57 7.15
N CYS A 286 26.59 4.54 6.59
CA CYS A 286 27.22 3.24 6.48
C CYS A 286 28.31 3.23 5.39
N GLU A 287 29.29 2.35 5.54
CA GLU A 287 30.40 2.15 4.58
C GLU A 287 29.93 2.09 3.13
N ARG A 288 28.89 1.31 2.83
CA ARG A 288 28.32 1.19 1.48
C ARG A 288 27.78 2.50 0.90
N CYS A 289 27.20 3.35 1.74
CA CYS A 289 26.75 4.67 1.29
C CYS A 289 27.94 5.58 1.05
N PHE A 290 28.98 5.49 1.88
CA PHE A 290 30.22 6.24 1.68
C PHE A 290 30.91 5.88 0.36
N GLU A 291 31.20 4.60 0.11
CA GLU A 291 31.82 4.12 -1.13
C GLU A 291 31.08 4.60 -2.39
N MET A 292 29.73 4.58 -2.33
CA MET A 292 28.91 5.01 -3.46
C MET A 292 29.00 6.52 -3.70
N TYR A 293 28.94 7.35 -2.66
CA TYR A 293 29.07 8.80 -2.81
C TYR A 293 30.50 9.21 -3.18
N GLU A 294 31.51 8.46 -2.71
CA GLU A 294 32.89 8.60 -3.14
C GLU A 294 33.03 8.35 -4.64
N LEU A 295 32.57 7.19 -5.14
CA LEU A 295 32.58 6.87 -6.57
C LEU A 295 31.81 7.90 -7.40
N ARG A 296 30.64 8.33 -6.91
CA ARG A 296 29.83 9.35 -7.60
C ARG A 296 30.56 10.69 -7.70
N SER A 297 31.25 11.09 -6.64
CA SER A 297 32.03 12.33 -6.63
C SER A 297 33.17 12.32 -7.66
N LEU A 298 33.74 11.15 -7.97
CA LEU A 298 34.75 10.96 -9.02
C LEU A 298 34.16 11.06 -10.43
N THR A 299 32.90 10.63 -10.62
CA THR A 299 32.21 10.70 -11.93
C THR A 299 31.57 12.05 -12.23
N GLN A 300 31.46 12.93 -11.23
CA GLN A 300 30.90 14.28 -11.35
C GLN A 300 31.98 15.40 -11.36
N ALA A 301 33.26 15.02 -11.24
CA ALA A 301 34.42 15.90 -11.39
C ALA A 301 34.87 16.00 -12.87
#